data_AF-A0A2E4H798-F1
#
_entry.id   AF-A0A2E4H798-F1
#
_cell.length_a   1.000
_cell.length_b   1.000
_cell.length_c   1.000
_cell.angle_alpha   90.00
_cell.angle_beta   90.00
_cell.angle_gamma   90.00
#
_symmetry.space_group_name_H-M   'P 1'
#
loop_
_entity.id
_entity.type
_entity.pdbx_description
1 polymer ?
#
loop_
_entity_poly.entity_id
_entity_poly.type
_entity_poly.pdbx_seq_one_letter_code
_entity_poly.pdbx_strand_id
1 'polypeptide(L)'
;MASRNRPSLLSLIPNLINALVPIGGVIFLAIGFSGLLVVGFGSVFGKDFISGDGAGVVYTSERCADYFRFHPEAKDCYSAATAHHYDEVVDIRGGIGAVGSMVLIAYYGLRRRFKWASDTRVIPRGFSSTVAASLFGAAAFLLLGIFAMQAGFGNTTGVGVLLASGLVSVVAFLAYATQLSRDLLRAG
;
A
#
# COMPACT_ATOMS: atom_id res chain seq x y z
N MET A 1 -33.77 -22.80 -28.64
CA MET A 1 -32.35 -22.48 -28.33
C MET A 1 -32.25 -21.00 -28.04
N ALA A 2 -32.13 -20.60 -26.77
CA ALA A 2 -31.99 -19.19 -26.42
C ALA A 2 -30.57 -18.72 -26.77
N SER A 3 -30.48 -17.68 -27.62
CA SER A 3 -29.25 -16.93 -27.84
C SER A 3 -28.72 -16.43 -26.49
N ARG A 4 -27.61 -17.00 -26.01
CA ARG A 4 -26.83 -16.39 -24.92
C ARG A 4 -26.23 -15.11 -25.48
N ASN A 5 -26.93 -14.00 -25.31
CA ASN A 5 -26.36 -12.66 -25.52
C ASN A 5 -25.08 -12.57 -24.68
N ARG A 6 -23.92 -12.62 -25.35
CA ARG A 6 -22.63 -12.38 -24.69
C ARG A 6 -22.65 -10.94 -24.18
N PRO A 7 -22.30 -10.69 -22.91
CA PRO A 7 -22.21 -9.31 -22.42
C PRO A 7 -21.23 -8.54 -23.31
N SER A 8 -21.63 -7.36 -23.78
CA SER A 8 -20.75 -6.50 -24.56
C SER A 8 -19.62 -5.98 -23.68
N LEU A 9 -18.43 -5.74 -24.25
CA LEU A 9 -17.27 -5.23 -23.50
C LEU A 9 -17.60 -3.96 -22.69
N LEU A 10 -18.45 -3.11 -23.25
CA LEU A 10 -18.93 -1.87 -22.62
C LEU A 10 -19.77 -2.12 -21.36
N SER A 11 -20.50 -3.23 -21.28
CA SER A 11 -21.27 -3.62 -20.09
C SER A 11 -20.40 -4.17 -18.94
N LEU A 12 -19.15 -4.56 -19.22
CA LEU A 12 -18.19 -5.02 -18.21
C LEU A 12 -17.51 -3.86 -17.48
N ILE A 13 -17.36 -2.70 -18.13
CA ILE A 13 -16.64 -1.54 -17.57
C ILE A 13 -17.22 -1.11 -16.21
N PRO A 14 -18.54 -0.89 -16.04
CA PRO A 14 -19.10 -0.49 -14.75
C PRO A 14 -18.95 -1.57 -13.67
N ASN A 15 -18.99 -2.86 -14.06
CA ASN A 15 -18.78 -3.97 -13.13
C ASN A 15 -17.33 -4.00 -12.62
N LEU A 16 -16.36 -3.84 -13.51
CA LEU A 16 -14.95 -3.78 -13.17
C LEU A 16 -14.63 -2.55 -12.32
N ILE A 17 -15.18 -1.37 -12.65
CA ILE A 17 -15.02 -0.17 -11.83
C ILE A 17 -15.55 -0.40 -10.41
N ASN A 18 -16.75 -0.99 -10.28
CA ASN A 18 -17.34 -1.27 -8.98
C ASN A 18 -16.54 -2.30 -8.16
N ALA A 19 -15.84 -3.22 -8.83
CA ALA A 19 -14.99 -4.20 -8.15
C ALA A 19 -13.60 -3.62 -7.80
N LEU A 20 -12.98 -2.87 -8.71
CA LEU A 20 -11.58 -2.47 -8.62
C LEU A 20 -11.37 -1.15 -7.89
N VAL A 21 -12.29 -0.17 -8.00
CA VAL A 21 -12.13 1.13 -7.31
C VAL A 21 -12.03 0.97 -5.79
N PRO A 22 -12.88 0.16 -5.12
CA PRO A 22 -12.72 -0.07 -3.69
C PRO A 22 -11.40 -0.76 -3.35
N ILE A 23 -10.98 -1.76 -4.15
CA ILE A 23 -9.72 -2.48 -3.92
C ILE A 23 -8.53 -1.51 -4.05
N GLY A 24 -8.49 -0.73 -5.12
CA GLY A 24 -7.44 0.28 -5.35
C GLY A 24 -7.40 1.34 -4.24
N GLY A 25 -8.56 1.84 -3.81
CA GLY A 25 -8.66 2.77 -2.69
C GLY A 25 -8.13 2.18 -1.39
N VAL A 26 -8.43 0.92 -1.10
CA VAL A 26 -7.91 0.22 0.10
C VAL A 26 -6.41 -0.05 0.00
N ILE A 27 -5.88 -0.37 -1.19
CA ILE A 27 -4.42 -0.48 -1.41
C ILE A 27 -3.72 0.85 -1.11
N PHE A 28 -4.26 1.97 -1.58
CA PHE A 28 -3.70 3.30 -1.30
C PHE A 28 -3.80 3.65 0.19
N LEU A 29 -4.92 3.32 0.84
CA LEU A 29 -5.03 3.43 2.30
C LEU A 29 -3.98 2.59 3.03
N ALA A 30 -3.75 1.34 2.61
CA ALA A 30 -2.75 0.47 3.21
C ALA A 30 -1.34 1.06 3.11
N ILE A 31 -1.00 1.68 1.97
CA ILE A 31 0.25 2.45 1.80
C ILE A 31 0.30 3.64 2.77
N GLY A 32 -0.81 4.36 2.97
CA GLY A 32 -0.90 5.43 3.95
C GLY A 32 -0.69 4.95 5.39
N PHE A 33 -1.35 3.86 5.78
CA PHE A 33 -1.19 3.26 7.11
C PHE A 33 0.23 2.73 7.35
N SER A 34 0.91 2.24 6.32
CA SER A 34 2.32 1.86 6.45
C SER A 34 3.20 3.09 6.71
N GLY A 35 2.82 4.26 6.21
CA GLY A 35 3.44 5.55 6.58
C GLY A 35 3.38 5.84 8.09
N LEU A 36 2.25 5.55 8.75
CA LEU A 36 2.15 5.72 10.21
C LEU A 36 3.09 4.77 10.97
N LEU A 37 3.21 3.52 10.52
CA LEU A 37 4.18 2.58 11.09
C LEU A 37 5.62 3.02 10.82
N VAL A 38 5.90 3.59 9.65
CA VAL A 38 7.21 4.16 9.33
C VAL A 38 7.54 5.32 10.28
N VAL A 39 6.58 6.19 10.59
CA VAL A 39 6.77 7.24 11.61
C VAL A 39 7.12 6.62 12.96
N GLY A 40 6.33 5.64 13.41
CA GLY A 40 6.57 4.92 14.66
C GLY A 40 7.93 4.24 14.70
N PHE A 41 8.29 3.45 13.69
CA PHE A 41 9.55 2.75 13.61
C PHE A 41 10.75 3.69 13.51
N GLY A 42 10.64 4.79 12.74
CA GLY A 42 11.69 5.80 12.69
C GLY A 42 11.94 6.48 14.04
N SER A 43 10.89 6.66 14.86
CA SER A 43 11.02 7.23 16.20
C SER A 43 11.66 6.27 17.22
N VAL A 44 11.49 4.96 17.04
CA VAL A 44 11.97 3.94 17.98
C VAL A 44 13.33 3.36 17.58
N PHE A 45 13.52 3.07 16.29
CA PHE A 45 14.70 2.41 15.74
C PHE A 45 15.62 3.37 14.97
N GLY A 46 15.22 4.63 14.81
CA GLY A 46 15.96 5.66 14.08
C GLY A 46 15.55 5.76 12.61
N LYS A 47 15.77 6.95 12.01
CA LYS A 47 15.48 7.19 10.59
C LYS A 47 16.30 6.26 9.66
N ASP A 48 17.51 5.89 10.07
CA ASP A 48 18.39 4.96 9.34
C ASP A 48 17.73 3.60 9.05
N PHE A 49 16.98 3.06 10.02
CA PHE A 49 16.24 1.82 9.86
C PHE A 49 15.19 1.91 8.75
N ILE A 50 14.65 3.10 8.49
CA ILE A 50 13.59 3.34 7.50
C ILE A 50 14.14 3.70 6.13
N SER A 51 15.14 4.56 6.08
CA SER A 51 15.56 5.28 4.87
C SER A 51 17.07 5.49 4.77
N GLY A 52 17.88 4.81 5.59
CA GLY A 52 19.31 4.87 5.42
C GLY A 52 19.74 4.20 4.11
N ASP A 53 20.85 4.69 3.58
CA ASP A 53 21.43 4.19 2.33
C ASP A 53 22.32 2.96 2.59
N GLY A 54 22.44 2.09 1.59
CA GLY A 54 23.27 0.89 1.68
C GLY A 54 24.76 1.22 1.90
N ALA A 55 25.50 0.25 2.45
CA ALA A 55 26.94 0.40 2.67
C ALA A 55 27.67 0.73 1.35
N GLY A 56 28.61 1.68 1.42
CA GLY A 56 29.42 2.10 0.28
C GLY A 56 28.82 3.21 -0.58
N VAL A 57 27.64 3.73 -0.23
CA VAL A 57 27.09 4.95 -0.87
C VAL A 57 27.97 6.16 -0.52
N VAL A 58 28.41 6.87 -1.54
CA VAL A 58 29.22 8.10 -1.43
C VAL A 58 28.48 9.23 -2.12
N TYR A 59 28.27 10.34 -1.41
CA TYR A 59 27.61 11.52 -1.96
C TYR A 59 28.63 12.49 -2.57
N THR A 60 28.28 13.10 -3.70
CA THR A 60 29.06 14.22 -4.23
C THR A 60 28.90 15.46 -3.34
N SER A 61 29.84 16.40 -3.45
CA SER A 61 29.77 17.70 -2.75
C SER A 61 28.47 18.45 -3.02
N GLU A 62 28.00 18.43 -4.27
CA GLU A 62 26.79 19.15 -4.69
C GLU A 62 25.55 18.51 -4.08
N ARG A 63 25.46 17.17 -4.11
CA ARG A 63 24.33 16.45 -3.51
C ARG A 63 24.30 16.61 -2.00
N CYS A 64 25.48 16.65 -1.39
CA CYS A 64 25.61 16.91 0.04
C CYS A 64 25.11 18.30 0.44
N ALA A 65 25.53 19.32 -0.31
CA ALA A 65 25.08 20.68 -0.09
C ALA A 65 23.55 20.80 -0.25
N ASP A 66 22.95 20.04 -1.17
CA ASP A 66 21.51 19.98 -1.34
C ASP A 66 20.81 19.38 -0.11
N TYR A 67 21.27 18.23 0.41
CA TYR A 67 20.69 17.64 1.63
C TYR A 67 20.80 18.55 2.84
N PHE A 68 21.92 19.26 3.03
CA PHE A 68 22.08 20.23 4.11
C PHE A 68 21.19 21.48 3.97
N ARG A 69 20.67 21.80 2.78
CA ARG A 69 19.65 22.86 2.64
C ARG A 69 18.33 22.47 3.28
N PHE A 70 17.98 21.17 3.23
CA PHE A 70 16.76 20.64 3.85
C PHE A 70 16.96 20.32 5.33
N HIS A 71 18.12 19.76 5.68
CA HIS A 71 18.48 19.36 7.05
C HIS A 71 19.80 20.01 7.52
N PRO A 72 19.83 21.34 7.76
CA PRO A 72 21.03 22.04 8.21
C PRO A 72 21.48 21.59 9.61
N GLU A 73 20.61 20.96 10.39
CA GLU A 73 20.88 20.40 11.72
C GLU A 73 21.66 19.07 11.71
N ALA A 74 21.79 18.44 10.54
CA ALA A 74 22.48 17.16 10.41
C ALA A 74 23.99 17.29 10.73
N LYS A 75 24.61 16.20 11.19
CA LYS A 75 26.02 16.21 11.61
C LYS A 75 26.97 15.95 10.46
N ASP A 76 26.49 15.23 9.46
CA ASP A 76 27.24 14.80 8.30
C ASP A 76 26.28 14.60 7.12
N CYS A 77 26.88 14.38 5.95
CA CYS A 77 26.13 14.21 4.71
C CYS A 77 25.15 13.04 4.76
N TYR A 78 25.55 11.95 5.41
CA TYR A 78 24.78 10.72 5.47
C TYR A 78 23.53 10.90 6.33
N SER A 79 23.67 11.54 7.49
CA SER A 79 22.54 11.87 8.36
C SER A 79 21.59 12.88 7.71
N ALA A 80 22.11 13.84 6.94
CA ALA A 80 21.29 14.78 6.16
C ALA A 80 20.49 14.04 5.07
N ALA A 81 21.14 13.16 4.30
CA ALA A 81 20.51 12.34 3.27
C ALA A 81 19.44 11.43 3.86
N THR A 82 19.77 10.71 4.93
CA THR A 82 18.86 9.80 5.63
C THR A 82 17.62 10.54 6.13
N ALA A 83 17.80 11.73 6.70
CA ALA A 83 16.69 12.57 7.15
C ALA A 83 15.80 13.02 5.98
N HIS A 84 16.40 13.44 4.87
CA HIS A 84 15.66 13.85 3.68
C HIS A 84 14.85 12.69 3.09
N HIS A 85 15.47 11.52 2.91
CA HIS A 85 14.77 10.33 2.40
C HIS A 85 13.67 9.85 3.34
N TYR A 86 13.87 10.00 4.65
CA TYR A 86 12.82 9.68 5.63
C TYR A 86 11.58 10.55 5.41
N ASP A 87 11.78 11.86 5.26
CA ASP A 87 10.71 12.81 5.05
C ASP A 87 9.98 12.51 3.73
N GLU A 88 10.70 12.22 2.63
CA GLU A 88 10.11 11.76 1.37
C GLU A 88 9.26 10.48 1.54
N VAL A 89 9.78 9.50 2.28
CA VAL A 89 9.09 8.23 2.55
C VAL A 89 7.78 8.47 3.30
N VAL A 90 7.77 9.37 4.29
CA VAL A 90 6.60 9.72 5.09
C VAL A 90 5.59 10.50 4.25
N ASP A 91 6.03 11.53 3.54
CA ASP A 91 5.15 12.43 2.79
C ASP A 91 4.48 11.72 1.61
N ILE A 92 5.23 10.92 0.84
CA ILE A 92 4.67 10.16 -0.27
C ILE A 92 3.62 9.18 0.23
N ARG A 93 3.87 8.47 1.34
CA ARG A 93 2.90 7.51 1.91
C ARG A 93 1.66 8.22 2.44
N GLY A 94 1.85 9.31 3.19
CA GLY A 94 0.76 10.14 3.67
C GLY A 94 -0.11 10.66 2.53
N GLY A 95 0.51 11.17 1.47
CA GLY A 95 -0.16 11.64 0.26
C GLY A 95 -0.95 10.54 -0.45
N ILE A 96 -0.35 9.37 -0.67
CA ILE A 96 -1.04 8.22 -1.27
C ILE A 96 -2.23 7.77 -0.39
N GLY A 97 -2.06 7.74 0.92
CA GLY A 97 -3.14 7.44 1.87
C GLY A 97 -4.31 8.42 1.79
N ALA A 98 -4.01 9.72 1.69
CA ALA A 98 -5.03 10.76 1.49
C ALA A 98 -5.79 10.56 0.17
N VAL A 99 -5.08 10.26 -0.92
CA VAL A 99 -5.71 9.94 -2.22
C VAL A 99 -6.61 8.71 -2.11
N GLY A 100 -6.15 7.63 -1.45
CA GLY A 100 -6.97 6.43 -1.21
C GLY A 100 -8.25 6.74 -0.44
N SER A 101 -8.16 7.58 0.59
CA SER A 101 -9.31 8.07 1.37
C SER A 101 -10.28 8.84 0.48
N MET A 102 -9.79 9.79 -0.32
CA MET A 102 -10.61 10.58 -1.24
C MET A 102 -11.34 9.71 -2.26
N VAL A 103 -10.65 8.72 -2.84
CA VAL A 103 -11.23 7.76 -3.79
C VAL A 103 -12.37 6.99 -3.16
N LEU A 104 -12.19 6.46 -1.94
CA LEU A 104 -13.22 5.69 -1.26
C LEU A 104 -14.40 6.56 -0.83
N ILE A 105 -14.15 7.75 -0.29
CA ILE A 105 -15.19 8.71 0.09
C ILE A 105 -16.02 9.09 -1.14
N ALA A 106 -15.37 9.46 -2.25
CA ALA A 106 -16.04 9.79 -3.49
C ALA A 106 -16.84 8.60 -4.03
N TYR A 107 -16.24 7.40 -4.08
CA TYR A 107 -16.90 6.19 -4.57
C TYR A 107 -18.16 5.86 -3.76
N TYR A 108 -18.04 5.75 -2.43
CA TYR A 108 -19.18 5.42 -1.58
C TYR A 108 -20.20 6.56 -1.49
N GLY A 109 -19.78 7.83 -1.58
CA GLY A 109 -20.67 9.00 -1.64
C GLY A 109 -21.52 9.00 -2.91
N LEU A 110 -20.90 8.84 -4.08
CA LEU A 110 -21.59 8.74 -5.36
C LEU A 110 -22.52 7.52 -5.41
N ARG A 111 -22.05 6.37 -4.90
CA ARG A 111 -22.85 5.14 -4.84
C ARG A 111 -24.12 5.32 -4.01
N ARG A 112 -24.03 5.99 -2.86
CA ARG A 112 -25.19 6.31 -2.02
C ARG A 112 -26.12 7.32 -2.71
N ARG A 113 -25.58 8.35 -3.37
CA ARG A 113 -26.35 9.45 -3.96
C ARG A 113 -27.14 9.05 -5.22
N PHE A 114 -26.58 8.19 -6.06
CA PHE A 114 -27.12 7.91 -7.39
C PHE A 114 -27.71 6.50 -7.55
N LYS A 115 -27.63 5.63 -6.52
CA LYS A 115 -28.06 4.21 -6.58
C LYS A 115 -27.52 3.43 -7.81
N TRP A 116 -26.49 3.95 -8.48
CA TRP A 116 -25.96 3.47 -9.77
C TRP A 116 -25.34 2.05 -9.73
N ALA A 117 -25.25 1.40 -8.58
CA ALA A 117 -24.48 0.18 -8.39
C ALA A 117 -25.31 -1.05 -8.01
N SER A 118 -26.64 -1.03 -8.16
CA SER A 118 -27.49 -2.13 -7.67
C SER A 118 -27.62 -3.33 -8.62
N ASP A 119 -27.24 -3.22 -9.90
CA ASP A 119 -27.44 -4.31 -10.88
C ASP A 119 -26.14 -4.87 -11.49
N THR A 120 -25.08 -4.92 -10.67
CA THR A 120 -23.80 -5.54 -11.04
C THR A 120 -23.81 -7.05 -10.75
N ARG A 121 -24.70 -7.80 -11.43
CA ARG A 121 -24.85 -9.26 -11.24
C ARG A 121 -23.86 -10.11 -12.05
N VAL A 122 -22.92 -9.50 -12.78
CA VAL A 122 -22.02 -10.24 -13.69
C VAL A 122 -20.83 -10.84 -12.96
N ILE A 123 -20.39 -10.25 -11.84
CA ILE A 123 -19.21 -10.72 -11.10
C ILE A 123 -19.63 -11.71 -9.99
N PRO A 124 -18.99 -12.90 -9.90
CA PRO A 124 -19.26 -13.87 -8.85
C PRO A 124 -19.07 -13.29 -7.45
N ARG A 125 -19.90 -13.75 -6.50
CA ARG A 125 -19.67 -13.49 -5.07
C ARG A 125 -18.26 -13.95 -4.68
N GLY A 126 -17.55 -13.14 -3.90
CA GLY A 126 -16.18 -13.41 -3.47
C GLY A 126 -15.08 -12.98 -4.43
N PHE A 127 -15.35 -12.58 -5.68
CA PHE A 127 -14.29 -12.16 -6.63
C PHE A 127 -13.39 -11.06 -6.05
N SER A 128 -13.98 -9.97 -5.57
CA SER A 128 -13.21 -8.86 -4.98
C SER A 128 -12.42 -9.29 -3.75
N SER A 129 -13.01 -10.13 -2.90
CA SER A 129 -12.36 -10.66 -1.69
C SER A 129 -11.17 -11.55 -2.05
N THR A 130 -11.30 -12.40 -3.07
CA THR A 130 -10.20 -13.22 -3.60
C THR A 130 -9.10 -12.36 -4.19
N VAL A 131 -9.41 -11.39 -5.05
CA VAL A 131 -8.40 -10.53 -5.67
C VAL A 131 -7.64 -9.75 -4.60
N ALA A 132 -8.34 -9.12 -3.66
CA ALA A 132 -7.71 -8.35 -2.60
C ALA A 132 -6.87 -9.25 -1.66
N ALA A 133 -7.41 -10.40 -1.23
CA ALA A 133 -6.66 -11.35 -0.40
C ALA A 133 -5.39 -11.84 -1.11
N SER A 134 -5.47 -12.20 -2.39
CA SER A 134 -4.29 -12.62 -3.16
C SER A 134 -3.23 -11.52 -3.28
N LEU A 135 -3.64 -10.29 -3.58
CA LEU A 135 -2.72 -9.15 -3.70
C LEU A 135 -2.04 -8.83 -2.37
N PHE A 136 -2.80 -8.71 -1.28
CA PHE A 136 -2.23 -8.42 0.04
C PHE A 136 -1.43 -9.59 0.61
N GLY A 137 -1.85 -10.83 0.36
CA GLY A 137 -1.11 -12.03 0.76
C GLY A 137 0.23 -12.12 0.06
N ALA A 138 0.27 -11.89 -1.27
CA ALA A 138 1.51 -11.85 -2.04
C ALA A 138 2.43 -10.70 -1.57
N ALA A 139 1.87 -9.51 -1.36
CA ALA A 139 2.62 -8.36 -0.83
C ALA A 139 3.20 -8.65 0.55
N ALA A 140 2.41 -9.20 1.47
CA ALA A 140 2.87 -9.58 2.81
C ALA A 140 4.01 -10.59 2.74
N PHE A 141 3.85 -11.65 1.95
CA PHE A 141 4.88 -12.69 1.78
C PHE A 141 6.19 -12.11 1.23
N LEU A 142 6.12 -11.33 0.14
CA LEU A 142 7.31 -10.78 -0.50
C LEU A 142 8.01 -9.76 0.40
N LEU A 143 7.27 -8.80 0.96
CA LEU A 143 7.85 -7.71 1.74
C LEU A 143 8.46 -8.21 3.05
N LEU A 144 7.75 -9.09 3.77
CA LEU A 144 8.29 -9.69 5.00
C LEU A 144 9.40 -10.69 4.72
N GLY A 145 9.34 -11.41 3.60
CA GLY A 145 10.42 -12.31 3.16
C GLY A 145 11.71 -11.56 2.86
N ILE A 146 11.63 -10.45 2.11
CA ILE A 146 12.78 -9.59 1.82
C ILE A 146 13.30 -8.95 3.12
N PHE A 147 12.43 -8.43 3.98
CA PHE A 147 12.81 -7.91 5.29
C PHE A 147 13.57 -8.95 6.12
N ALA A 148 13.01 -10.15 6.27
CA ALA A 148 13.62 -11.23 7.05
C ALA A 148 14.97 -11.67 6.49
N MET A 149 15.10 -11.71 5.16
CA MET A 149 16.37 -12.00 4.50
C MET A 149 17.42 -10.93 4.80
N GLN A 150 17.11 -9.65 4.59
CA GLN A 150 18.07 -8.56 4.82
C GLN A 150 18.47 -8.46 6.30
N ALA A 151 17.49 -8.50 7.21
CA ALA A 151 17.74 -8.49 8.64
C ALA A 151 18.54 -9.73 9.10
N GLY A 152 18.26 -10.91 8.53
CA GLY A 152 18.98 -12.14 8.82
C GLY A 152 20.45 -12.13 8.40
N PHE A 153 20.79 -11.37 7.36
CA PHE A 153 22.18 -11.11 6.95
C PHE A 153 22.82 -9.89 7.65
N GLY A 154 22.14 -9.31 8.65
CA GLY A 154 22.64 -8.18 9.43
C GLY A 154 22.50 -6.82 8.76
N ASN A 155 21.81 -6.73 7.61
CA ASN A 155 21.49 -5.45 7.00
C ASN A 155 20.19 -4.90 7.60
N THR A 156 20.31 -3.89 8.45
CA THR A 156 19.17 -3.22 9.11
C THR A 156 18.86 -1.85 8.53
N THR A 157 19.64 -1.38 7.56
CA THR A 157 19.53 -0.02 7.04
C THR A 157 18.48 0.01 5.91
N GLY A 158 17.51 0.91 6.01
CA GLY A 158 16.41 1.05 5.04
C GLY A 158 15.34 -0.06 5.07
N VAL A 159 15.49 -1.13 5.85
CA VAL A 159 14.61 -2.31 5.81
C VAL A 159 13.27 -2.13 6.52
N GLY A 160 13.16 -1.13 7.41
CA GLY A 160 11.97 -0.86 8.20
C GLY A 160 10.74 -0.52 7.37
N VAL A 161 10.95 0.03 6.17
CA VAL A 161 9.87 0.30 5.21
C VAL A 161 9.20 -0.99 4.69
N LEU A 162 9.98 -2.07 4.55
CA LEU A 162 9.50 -3.39 4.15
C LEU A 162 8.70 -4.02 5.27
N LEU A 163 9.20 -3.92 6.51
CA LEU A 163 8.48 -4.40 7.70
C LEU A 163 7.13 -3.69 7.85
N ALA A 164 7.11 -2.36 7.81
CA ALA A 164 5.89 -1.57 7.95
C ALA A 164 4.86 -1.93 6.88
N SER A 165 5.28 -2.00 5.61
CA SER A 165 4.41 -2.33 4.49
C SER A 165 3.92 -3.78 4.55
N GLY A 166 4.79 -4.71 4.96
CA GLY A 166 4.46 -6.11 5.15
C GLY A 166 3.42 -6.33 6.25
N LEU A 167 3.58 -5.68 7.41
CA LEU A 167 2.64 -5.79 8.53
C LEU A 167 1.24 -5.28 8.17
N VAL A 168 1.14 -4.13 7.50
CA VAL A 168 -0.16 -3.63 7.03
C VAL A 168 -0.78 -4.57 5.99
N SER A 169 0.05 -5.14 5.10
CA SER A 169 -0.41 -6.12 4.11
C SER A 169 -0.96 -7.40 4.77
N VAL A 170 -0.35 -7.87 5.87
CA VAL A 170 -0.88 -9.01 6.65
C VAL A 170 -2.26 -8.69 7.21
N VAL A 171 -2.44 -7.51 7.83
CA VAL A 171 -3.74 -7.11 8.39
C VAL A 171 -4.81 -7.07 7.30
N ALA A 172 -4.50 -6.45 6.16
CA ALA A 172 -5.41 -6.38 5.02
C ALA A 172 -5.72 -7.77 4.44
N PHE A 173 -4.71 -8.64 4.30
CA PHE A 173 -4.87 -10.02 3.87
C PHE A 173 -5.85 -10.78 4.77
N LEU A 174 -5.64 -10.74 6.09
CA LEU A 174 -6.51 -11.43 7.05
C LEU A 174 -7.95 -10.93 7.01
N ALA A 175 -8.15 -9.62 6.85
CA ALA A 175 -9.47 -9.02 6.71
C ALA A 175 -10.19 -9.55 5.45
N TYR A 176 -9.52 -9.54 4.29
CA TYR A 176 -10.10 -10.03 3.04
C TYR A 176 -10.24 -11.55 2.96
N ALA A 177 -9.33 -12.32 3.56
CA ALA A 177 -9.45 -13.77 3.68
C ALA A 177 -10.66 -14.17 4.53
N THR A 178 -10.89 -13.46 5.64
CA THR A 178 -12.08 -13.64 6.48
C THR A 178 -13.35 -13.30 5.71
N GLN A 179 -13.34 -12.20 4.95
CA GLN A 179 -14.47 -11.83 4.11
C GLN A 179 -14.75 -12.87 3.02
N LEU A 180 -13.71 -13.37 2.36
CA LEU A 180 -13.82 -14.43 1.35
C LEU A 180 -14.43 -15.70 1.95
N SER A 181 -13.98 -16.13 3.13
CA SER A 181 -14.55 -17.30 3.82
C SER A 181 -16.05 -17.12 4.07
N ARG A 182 -16.48 -15.93 4.52
CA ARG A 182 -17.91 -15.60 4.70
C ARG A 182 -18.69 -15.59 3.38
N ASP A 183 -18.09 -15.09 2.30
CA ASP A 183 -18.72 -15.04 0.98
C ASP A 183 -18.96 -16.45 0.43
N LEU A 184 -18.00 -17.37 0.63
CA LEU A 184 -18.10 -18.76 0.22
C LEU A 184 -19.14 -19.55 1.04
N LEU A 185 -19.17 -19.34 2.37
CA LEU A 185 -20.15 -20.00 3.25
C LEU A 185 -21.60 -19.56 2.98
N ARG A 186 -21.81 -18.35 2.45
CA ARG A 186 -23.15 -17.85 2.06
C ARG A 186 -23.57 -18.27 0.65
N ALA A 187 -22.67 -18.93 -0.09
CA ALA A 187 -22.91 -19.39 -1.45
C ALA A 187 -23.20 -20.89 -1.55
N GLY A 188 -22.85 -21.67 -0.52
CA GLY A 188 -23.28 -23.06 -0.32
C GLY A 188 -24.61 -23.13 0.43
#